data_AF-A0A078L4P4-F1
#
_entry.id   AF-A0A078L4P4-F1
#
_cell.length_a   1.000
_cell.length_b   1.000
_cell.length_c   1.000
_cell.angle_alpha   90.00
_cell.angle_beta   90.00
_cell.angle_gamma   90.00
#
_symmetry.space_group_name_H-M   'P 1'
#
loop_
_entity.id
_entity.type
_entity.pdbx_description
1 polymer ?
#
loop_
_entity_poly.entity_id
_entity_poly.type
_entity_poly.pdbx_seq_one_letter_code
_entity_poly.pdbx_strand_id
1 'polypeptide(L)'
;MKSLNEEIEETISLVQSSNLPEEIKPFVIGCINLASWIPKALVEHKVTISNLKRLIFGKGAKTTQKQSPAIEKPEVVTDSEKPEASNQAPQEDKKSKGHGRMPHTVYPHANEHTIPLESSLCPGESCPSACGGKLYRIPPGILVNIKGQNLASINKYWIEKLRCALCNEVFSATIPKQVCKEKYHPSFKAMLALQKYYMNQLIEIDEKLLTIEPLQDPELLNV
;
A
#
# COMPACT_ATOMS: atom_id res chain seq x y z
N MET A 1 27.71 -17.35 29.71
CA MET A 1 26.49 -17.48 28.87
C MET A 1 26.63 -18.80 28.16
N LYS A 2 25.67 -19.72 28.36
CA LYS A 2 25.65 -20.98 27.61
C LYS A 2 25.34 -20.67 26.16
N SER A 3 25.90 -21.45 25.24
CA SER A 3 25.54 -21.33 23.82
C SER A 3 24.11 -21.84 23.61
N LEU A 4 23.40 -21.35 22.60
CA LEU A 4 22.03 -21.80 22.29
C LEU A 4 21.96 -23.33 22.09
N ASN A 5 23.03 -23.94 21.55
CA ASN A 5 23.08 -25.38 21.36
C ASN A 5 23.20 -26.14 22.71
N GLU A 6 23.96 -25.61 23.67
CA GLU A 6 24.05 -26.19 25.02
C GLU A 6 22.69 -26.15 25.73
N GLU A 7 21.93 -25.06 25.60
CA GLU A 7 20.59 -24.95 26.19
C GLU A 7 19.60 -25.97 25.58
N ILE A 8 19.70 -26.23 24.27
CA ILE A 8 18.88 -27.23 23.58
C ILE A 8 19.25 -28.65 24.06
N GLU A 9 20.54 -28.97 24.16
CA GLU A 9 21.02 -30.27 24.62
C GLU A 9 20.60 -30.55 26.07
N GLU A 10 20.69 -29.54 26.95
CA GLU A 10 20.20 -29.64 28.33
C GLU A 10 18.69 -29.88 28.37
N THR A 11 17.93 -29.19 27.53
CA THR A 11 16.47 -29.37 27.44
C THR A 11 16.11 -30.79 26.96
N ILE A 12 16.85 -31.33 25.98
CA ILE A 12 16.66 -32.71 25.51
C ILE A 12 17.00 -33.71 26.63
N SER A 13 18.07 -33.49 27.39
CA SER A 13 18.46 -34.33 28.52
C SER A 13 17.40 -34.34 29.65
N LEU A 14 16.79 -33.19 29.91
CA LEU A 14 15.66 -33.08 30.85
C LEU A 14 14.43 -33.84 30.36
N VAL A 15 14.11 -33.78 29.06
CA VAL A 15 12.99 -34.54 28.47
C VAL A 15 13.25 -36.04 28.56
N GLN A 16 14.49 -36.49 28.33
CA GLN A 16 14.87 -37.90 28.44
C GLN A 16 14.74 -38.43 29.87
N SER A 17 15.17 -37.64 30.86
CA SER A 17 15.10 -37.99 32.28
C SER A 17 13.74 -37.76 32.94
N SER A 18 12.79 -37.15 32.21
CA SER A 18 11.44 -36.90 32.71
C SER A 18 10.59 -38.18 32.83
N ASN A 19 9.53 -38.07 33.61
CA ASN A 19 8.53 -39.13 33.82
C ASN A 19 7.50 -39.23 32.66
N LEU A 20 7.84 -38.72 31.48
CA LEU A 20 7.01 -38.85 30.29
C LEU A 20 6.97 -40.32 29.83
N PRO A 21 5.85 -40.77 29.21
CA PRO A 21 5.81 -42.07 28.56
C PRO A 21 6.92 -42.20 27.51
N GLU A 22 7.61 -43.33 27.47
CA GLU A 22 8.72 -43.59 26.53
C GLU A 22 8.31 -43.46 25.06
N GLU A 23 7.04 -43.66 24.75
CA GLU A 23 6.49 -43.46 23.40
C GLU A 23 6.42 -41.98 22.97
N ILE A 24 6.28 -41.06 23.93
CA ILE A 24 6.07 -39.63 23.67
C ILE A 24 7.41 -38.86 23.66
N LYS A 25 8.41 -39.32 24.42
CA LYS A 25 9.75 -38.73 24.46
C LYS A 25 10.38 -38.49 23.07
N PRO A 26 10.39 -39.45 22.11
CA PRO A 26 10.96 -39.21 20.79
C PRO A 26 10.20 -38.14 20.00
N PHE A 27 8.88 -38.03 20.18
CA PHE A 27 8.07 -37.00 19.55
C PHE A 27 8.44 -35.60 20.06
N VAL A 28 8.53 -35.44 21.39
CA VAL A 28 8.90 -34.15 22.01
C VAL A 28 10.31 -33.73 21.63
N ILE A 29 11.27 -34.66 21.64
CA ILE A 29 12.64 -34.41 21.17
C ILE A 29 12.64 -34.01 19.69
N GLY A 30 11.82 -34.67 18.85
CA GLY A 30 11.60 -34.30 17.46
C GLY A 30 11.09 -32.86 17.29
N CYS A 31 10.13 -32.43 18.10
CA CYS A 31 9.62 -31.06 18.08
C CYS A 31 10.69 -30.03 18.46
N ILE A 32 11.49 -30.31 19.49
CA ILE A 32 12.58 -29.43 19.94
C ILE A 32 13.64 -29.29 18.83
N ASN A 33 14.06 -30.41 18.25
CA ASN A 33 15.01 -30.43 17.14
C ASN A 33 14.49 -29.68 15.92
N LEU A 34 13.22 -29.89 15.57
CA LEU A 34 12.58 -29.18 14.45
C LEU A 34 12.51 -27.67 14.70
N ALA A 35 12.09 -27.25 15.90
CA ALA A 35 12.01 -25.84 16.27
C ALA A 35 13.38 -25.15 16.29
N SER A 36 14.45 -25.88 16.65
CA SER A 36 15.83 -25.41 16.58
C SER A 36 16.37 -25.34 15.14
N TRP A 37 16.01 -26.32 14.31
CA TRP A 37 16.51 -26.43 12.94
C TRP A 37 15.86 -25.43 11.98
N ILE A 38 14.54 -25.21 12.06
CA ILE A 38 13.79 -24.36 11.12
C ILE A 38 14.40 -22.94 11.01
N PRO A 39 14.65 -22.19 12.10
CA PRO A 39 15.23 -20.85 12.01
C PRO A 39 16.61 -20.85 11.35
N LYS A 40 17.46 -21.84 11.66
CA LYS A 40 18.81 -21.99 11.08
C LYS A 40 18.72 -22.24 9.56
N ALA A 41 17.86 -23.18 9.16
CA ALA A 41 17.64 -23.49 7.75
C ALA A 41 17.10 -22.28 6.96
N LEU A 42 16.21 -21.48 7.55
CA LEU A 42 15.66 -20.27 6.89
C LEU A 42 16.73 -19.19 6.66
N VAL A 43 17.67 -19.02 7.59
CA VAL A 43 18.79 -18.08 7.48
C VAL A 43 19.78 -18.56 6.41
N GLU A 44 20.16 -19.83 6.43
CA GLU A 44 21.10 -20.42 5.46
C GLU A 44 20.56 -20.37 4.02
N HIS A 45 19.29 -20.72 3.82
CA HIS A 45 18.67 -20.75 2.49
C HIS A 45 18.21 -19.38 1.99
N LYS A 46 18.51 -18.29 2.70
CA LYS A 46 18.11 -16.90 2.36
C LYS A 46 16.63 -16.81 1.96
N VAL A 47 15.77 -17.51 2.66
CA VAL A 47 14.34 -17.55 2.33
C VAL A 47 13.74 -16.19 2.67
N THR A 48 13.27 -15.47 1.65
CA THR A 48 12.58 -14.20 1.88
C THR A 48 11.28 -14.45 2.65
N ILE A 49 10.89 -13.52 3.52
CA ILE A 49 9.63 -13.58 4.29
C ILE A 49 8.43 -13.83 3.36
N SER A 50 8.46 -13.27 2.14
CA SER A 50 7.45 -13.50 1.11
C SER A 50 7.36 -14.96 0.65
N ASN A 51 8.49 -15.64 0.49
CA ASN A 51 8.54 -17.05 0.12
C ASN A 51 8.15 -17.95 1.30
N LEU A 52 8.59 -17.62 2.51
CA LEU A 52 8.19 -18.35 3.72
C LEU A 52 6.67 -18.28 3.92
N LYS A 53 6.09 -17.07 3.79
CA LYS A 53 4.63 -16.88 3.85
C LYS A 53 3.90 -17.72 2.81
N ARG A 54 4.45 -17.82 1.59
CA ARG A 54 3.90 -18.65 0.52
C ARG A 54 4.02 -20.16 0.80
N LEU A 55 5.06 -20.59 1.51
CA LEU A 55 5.28 -21.99 1.86
C LEU A 55 4.34 -22.44 2.99
N ILE A 56 4.16 -21.60 4.02
CA ILE A 56 3.33 -21.90 5.19
C ILE A 56 1.85 -21.73 4.89
N PHE A 57 1.47 -20.62 4.26
CA PHE A 57 0.07 -20.24 4.05
C PHE A 57 -0.41 -20.46 2.61
N GLY A 58 0.41 -21.11 1.78
CA GLY A 58 0.14 -21.31 0.36
C GLY A 58 0.27 -20.03 -0.47
N LYS A 59 0.11 -20.16 -1.79
CA LYS A 59 -0.11 -18.99 -2.66
C LYS A 59 -1.46 -18.39 -2.27
N GLY A 60 -1.44 -17.32 -1.47
CA GLY A 60 -2.64 -16.52 -1.20
C GLY A 60 -3.42 -16.33 -2.49
N ALA A 61 -4.71 -16.67 -2.45
CA ALA A 61 -5.55 -16.78 -3.64
C ALA A 61 -5.34 -15.56 -4.54
N LYS A 62 -4.70 -15.79 -5.69
CA LYS A 62 -4.79 -14.82 -6.76
C LYS A 62 -6.27 -14.80 -7.11
N THR A 63 -6.94 -13.67 -6.98
CA THR A 63 -8.25 -13.46 -7.62
C THR A 63 -8.08 -13.78 -9.10
N THR A 64 -8.48 -14.99 -9.47
CA THR A 64 -8.48 -15.49 -10.84
C THR A 64 -9.55 -14.70 -11.57
N GLN A 65 -9.17 -13.57 -12.17
CA GLN A 65 -10.00 -13.00 -13.23
C GLN A 65 -10.04 -14.05 -14.33
N LYS A 66 -11.25 -14.61 -14.55
CA LYS A 66 -11.59 -15.53 -15.63
C LYS A 66 -10.86 -15.12 -16.91
N GLN A 67 -9.86 -15.91 -17.28
CA GLN A 67 -9.38 -15.97 -18.66
C GLN A 67 -10.10 -17.13 -19.33
N SER A 68 -10.72 -16.83 -20.46
CA SER A 68 -11.19 -17.79 -21.46
C SER A 68 -11.26 -17.04 -22.80
N PRO A 69 -11.02 -17.70 -23.94
CA PRO A 69 -9.71 -18.19 -24.35
C PRO A 69 -9.23 -17.49 -25.63
N ALA A 70 -7.95 -17.71 -25.94
CA ALA A 70 -7.29 -17.29 -27.16
C ALA A 70 -8.01 -17.76 -28.44
N ILE A 71 -8.01 -16.90 -29.45
CA ILE A 71 -7.92 -17.30 -30.86
C ILE A 71 -6.79 -16.49 -31.49
N GLU A 72 -5.95 -17.21 -32.21
CA GLU A 72 -4.63 -16.85 -32.68
C GLU A 72 -4.64 -15.86 -33.87
N LYS A 73 -3.51 -15.17 -34.02
CA LYS A 73 -3.10 -14.32 -35.17
C LYS A 73 -3.18 -15.09 -36.50
N PRO A 74 -3.20 -14.39 -37.65
CA PRO A 74 -1.94 -14.08 -38.33
C PRO A 74 -1.75 -12.59 -38.72
N GLU A 75 -0.48 -12.20 -38.82
CA GLU A 75 0.06 -10.96 -39.42
C GLU A 75 -0.22 -10.95 -40.95
N VAL A 76 -0.17 -9.89 -41.77
CA VAL A 76 0.91 -8.94 -42.10
C VAL A 76 0.34 -7.85 -43.07
N VAL A 77 0.99 -6.67 -43.12
CA VAL A 77 1.19 -5.65 -44.22
C VAL A 77 0.11 -4.63 -44.67
N THR A 78 0.41 -3.36 -44.34
CA THR A 78 0.56 -2.13 -45.18
C THR A 78 -0.42 -1.84 -46.33
N ASP A 79 -1.19 -0.75 -46.25
CA ASP A 79 -0.87 0.60 -46.76
C ASP A 79 -2.14 1.35 -47.24
N SER A 80 -2.18 2.63 -46.89
CA SER A 80 -2.81 3.77 -47.59
C SER A 80 -4.33 3.91 -47.85
N GLU A 81 -4.73 5.17 -47.65
CA GLU A 81 -5.86 5.93 -48.21
C GLU A 81 -7.25 5.95 -47.53
N LYS A 82 -7.57 7.15 -47.02
CA LYS A 82 -8.89 7.73 -46.65
C LYS A 82 -9.73 7.92 -47.94
N PRO A 83 -11.09 7.89 -47.91
CA PRO A 83 -11.86 9.10 -47.57
C PRO A 83 -13.13 8.85 -46.70
N GLU A 84 -13.78 9.95 -46.33
CA GLU A 84 -14.90 10.15 -45.41
C GLU A 84 -16.20 9.35 -45.66
N ALA A 85 -16.90 8.97 -44.59
CA ALA A 85 -18.25 9.48 -44.24
C ALA A 85 -18.86 8.83 -42.96
N SER A 86 -19.20 9.70 -42.01
CA SER A 86 -20.40 9.73 -41.15
C SER A 86 -20.93 8.51 -40.36
N ASN A 87 -21.22 8.80 -39.08
CA ASN A 87 -22.22 8.19 -38.16
C ASN A 87 -21.92 6.82 -37.51
N GLN A 88 -21.54 6.83 -36.21
CA GLN A 88 -22.36 6.32 -35.08
C GLN A 88 -21.52 5.98 -33.82
N ALA A 89 -22.16 6.27 -32.68
CA ALA A 89 -21.94 5.80 -31.30
C ALA A 89 -20.71 6.34 -30.50
N PRO A 90 -20.92 6.78 -29.25
CA PRO A 90 -19.84 7.12 -28.34
C PRO A 90 -18.98 5.88 -28.09
N GLN A 91 -17.72 5.92 -28.51
CA GLN A 91 -16.75 4.92 -28.11
C GLN A 91 -16.53 5.05 -26.62
N GLU A 92 -16.98 4.06 -25.85
CA GLU A 92 -16.53 3.90 -24.47
C GLU A 92 -15.03 3.62 -24.50
N ASP A 93 -14.25 4.67 -24.20
CA ASP A 93 -12.82 4.59 -24.00
C ASP A 93 -12.51 3.48 -22.99
N LYS A 94 -12.00 2.35 -23.49
CA LYS A 94 -11.42 1.30 -22.67
C LYS A 94 -10.19 1.87 -21.97
N LYS A 95 -10.40 2.47 -20.80
CA LYS A 95 -9.33 3.00 -19.95
C LYS A 95 -8.33 1.89 -19.68
N SER A 96 -7.09 2.10 -20.12
CA SER A 96 -5.97 1.23 -19.84
C SER A 96 -5.81 1.07 -18.32
N LYS A 97 -5.43 -0.14 -17.87
CA LYS A 97 -5.16 -0.41 -16.45
C LYS A 97 -4.09 0.56 -15.95
N GLY A 98 -4.51 1.55 -15.17
CA GLY A 98 -3.66 2.62 -14.66
C GLY A 98 -2.57 2.08 -13.73
N HIS A 99 -1.37 2.64 -13.84
CA HIS A 99 -0.19 2.29 -13.05
C HIS A 99 -0.27 2.86 -11.63
N GLY A 100 -1.26 2.46 -10.82
CA GLY A 100 -1.38 2.77 -9.38
C GLY A 100 -1.46 4.25 -8.98
N ARG A 101 -1.27 5.20 -9.90
CA ARG A 101 -1.34 6.65 -9.67
C ARG A 101 -2.73 7.15 -9.98
N MET A 102 -3.51 7.37 -8.92
CA MET A 102 -4.82 7.99 -9.03
C MET A 102 -4.66 9.50 -9.30
N PRO A 103 -5.32 10.04 -10.34
CA PRO A 103 -5.33 11.48 -10.59
C PRO A 103 -6.15 12.22 -9.51
N HIS A 104 -5.96 13.54 -9.44
CA HIS A 104 -6.67 14.41 -8.49
C HIS A 104 -8.20 14.36 -8.60
N THR A 105 -8.73 14.02 -9.78
CA THR A 105 -10.17 13.90 -10.07
C THR A 105 -10.85 12.75 -9.33
N VAL A 106 -10.09 11.75 -8.86
CA VAL A 106 -10.66 10.63 -8.09
C VAL A 106 -10.98 11.01 -6.64
N TYR A 107 -10.66 12.25 -6.23
CA TYR A 107 -10.95 12.77 -4.90
C TYR A 107 -12.00 13.89 -4.98
N PRO A 108 -13.28 13.55 -5.16
CA PRO A 108 -14.36 14.54 -5.29
C PRO A 108 -14.66 15.29 -3.99
N HIS A 109 -14.43 14.67 -2.83
CA HIS A 109 -14.71 15.25 -1.50
C HIS A 109 -13.44 15.73 -0.78
N ALA A 110 -12.44 16.20 -1.54
CA ALA A 110 -11.22 16.73 -0.97
C ALA A 110 -11.42 18.14 -0.41
N ASN A 111 -10.74 18.48 0.69
CA ASN A 111 -10.64 19.85 1.18
C ASN A 111 -9.81 20.67 0.20
N GLU A 112 -10.42 21.66 -0.44
CA GLU A 112 -9.77 22.45 -1.49
C GLU A 112 -9.16 23.73 -0.93
N HIS A 113 -7.92 24.01 -1.34
CA HIS A 113 -7.14 25.17 -0.93
C HIS A 113 -6.53 25.82 -2.16
N THR A 114 -6.59 27.14 -2.27
CA THR A 114 -5.92 27.89 -3.34
C THR A 114 -4.71 28.59 -2.76
N ILE A 115 -3.55 28.40 -3.40
CA ILE A 115 -2.29 29.05 -3.03
C ILE A 115 -2.03 30.12 -4.10
N PRO A 116 -2.33 31.40 -3.80
CA PRO A 116 -2.14 32.49 -4.75
C PRO A 116 -0.67 32.83 -4.93
N LEU A 117 -0.32 33.45 -6.06
CA LEU A 117 0.98 34.09 -6.21
C LEU A 117 1.14 35.25 -5.21
N GLU A 118 2.39 35.62 -4.95
CA GLU A 118 2.71 36.82 -4.18
C GLU A 118 2.11 38.05 -4.87
N SER A 119 1.67 39.04 -4.07
CA SER A 119 0.92 40.22 -4.55
C SER A 119 1.65 41.05 -5.61
N SER A 120 2.96 40.89 -5.75
CA SER A 120 3.83 41.55 -6.72
C SER A 120 3.87 40.88 -8.09
N LEU A 121 3.18 39.76 -8.29
CA LEU A 121 3.11 39.06 -9.58
C LEU A 121 1.66 38.86 -10.01
N CYS A 122 1.17 39.78 -10.84
CA CYS A 122 -0.17 39.71 -11.41
C CYS A 122 -0.17 39.45 -12.93
N PRO A 123 -1.25 38.88 -13.48
CA PRO A 123 -1.44 38.81 -14.93
C PRO A 123 -1.41 40.22 -15.54
N GLY A 124 -0.74 40.37 -16.68
CA GLY A 124 -0.60 41.64 -17.40
C GLY A 124 0.63 42.46 -17.01
N GLU A 125 1.29 42.14 -15.89
CA GLU A 125 2.52 42.80 -15.47
C GLU A 125 3.74 42.36 -16.30
N SER A 126 4.79 43.20 -16.24
CA SER A 126 6.06 42.93 -16.90
C SER A 126 6.77 41.73 -16.27
N CYS A 127 7.42 40.93 -17.12
CA CYS A 127 8.18 39.77 -16.67
C CYS A 127 9.35 40.19 -15.75
N PRO A 128 9.46 39.60 -14.54
CA PRO A 128 10.56 39.85 -13.59
C PRO A 128 11.96 39.61 -14.17
N SER A 129 12.07 38.72 -15.17
CA SER A 129 13.33 38.38 -15.84
C SER A 129 13.76 39.40 -16.90
N ALA A 130 13.10 40.57 -16.94
CA ALA A 130 13.43 41.73 -17.76
C ALA A 130 13.50 41.46 -19.28
N CYS A 131 12.79 40.44 -19.77
CA CYS A 131 12.72 40.14 -21.21
C CYS A 131 11.82 41.11 -21.99
N GLY A 132 10.99 41.93 -21.32
CA GLY A 132 10.01 42.83 -21.96
C GLY A 132 8.66 42.17 -22.30
N GLY A 133 8.48 40.88 -21.99
CA GLY A 133 7.19 40.19 -22.13
C GLY A 133 6.23 40.45 -20.96
N LYS A 134 4.94 40.15 -21.16
CA LYS A 134 3.88 40.21 -20.13
C LYS A 134 3.54 38.84 -19.56
N LEU A 135 3.12 38.81 -18.30
CA LEU A 135 2.67 37.61 -17.61
C LEU A 135 1.21 37.27 -17.94
N TYR A 136 0.89 35.99 -18.09
CA TYR A 136 -0.48 35.49 -18.25
C TYR A 136 -0.72 34.21 -17.43
N ARG A 137 -1.98 33.96 -17.09
CA ARG A 137 -2.39 32.77 -16.31
C ARG A 137 -2.26 31.51 -17.16
N ILE A 138 -1.68 30.47 -16.57
CA ILE A 138 -1.69 29.11 -17.11
C ILE A 138 -2.44 28.19 -16.15
N PRO A 139 -2.82 26.96 -16.56
CA PRO A 139 -3.46 26.02 -15.66
C PRO A 139 -2.64 25.84 -14.37
N PRO A 140 -3.30 25.88 -13.20
CA PRO A 140 -2.62 25.79 -11.91
C PRO A 140 -1.90 24.45 -11.74
N GLY A 141 -0.86 24.44 -10.92
CA GLY A 141 -0.32 23.20 -10.38
C GLY A 141 -1.31 22.57 -9.41
N ILE A 142 -1.42 21.24 -9.41
CA ILE A 142 -2.32 20.53 -8.51
C ILE A 142 -1.50 19.63 -7.62
N LEU A 143 -1.58 19.84 -6.31
CA LEU A 143 -0.96 19.00 -5.30
C LEU A 143 -2.04 18.33 -4.45
N VAL A 144 -2.06 17.00 -4.42
CA VAL A 144 -2.94 16.24 -3.53
C VAL A 144 -2.12 15.75 -2.35
N ASN A 145 -2.56 16.03 -1.13
CA ASN A 145 -1.93 15.58 0.11
C ASN A 145 -2.95 14.83 0.98
N ILE A 146 -2.64 13.58 1.29
CA ILE A 146 -3.47 12.68 2.11
C ILE A 146 -2.86 12.58 3.49
N LYS A 147 -3.58 13.08 4.50
CA LYS A 147 -3.18 13.11 5.92
C LYS A 147 -3.93 12.06 6.73
N GLY A 148 -3.27 11.48 7.73
CA GLY A 148 -3.90 10.58 8.70
C GLY A 148 -4.60 11.38 9.78
N GLN A 149 -5.83 11.82 9.53
CA GLN A 149 -6.73 12.43 10.52
C GLN A 149 -8.02 11.61 10.52
N ASN A 150 -8.37 11.03 11.67
CA ASN A 150 -9.28 9.88 11.79
C ASN A 150 -8.78 8.66 11.00
N LEU A 151 -9.13 8.55 9.72
CA LEU A 151 -8.65 7.50 8.79
C LEU A 151 -7.87 8.11 7.62
N ALA A 152 -8.47 9.08 6.93
CA ALA A 152 -7.82 9.83 5.87
C ALA A 152 -8.51 11.20 5.72
N SER A 153 -7.70 12.25 5.61
CA SER A 153 -8.14 13.59 5.19
C SER A 153 -7.40 13.96 3.92
N ILE A 154 -8.15 14.20 2.84
CA ILE A 154 -7.59 14.53 1.54
C ILE A 154 -7.64 16.04 1.36
N ASN A 155 -6.48 16.65 1.11
CA ASN A 155 -6.34 18.07 0.84
C ASN A 155 -5.86 18.24 -0.60
N LYS A 156 -6.54 19.10 -1.38
CA LYS A 156 -6.19 19.44 -2.76
C LYS A 156 -5.77 20.91 -2.79
N TYR A 157 -4.54 21.15 -3.21
CA TYR A 157 -3.99 22.50 -3.31
C TYR A 157 -3.88 22.90 -4.79
N TRP A 158 -4.55 23.98 -5.14
CA TRP A 158 -4.49 24.65 -6.43
C TRP A 158 -3.40 25.73 -6.35
N ILE A 159 -2.26 25.48 -6.98
CA ILE A 159 -1.08 26.34 -6.95
C ILE A 159 -1.13 27.22 -8.19
N GLU A 160 -1.35 28.52 -8.00
CA GLU A 160 -1.40 29.45 -9.11
C GLU A 160 -0.05 29.52 -9.84
N LYS A 161 -0.13 29.72 -11.16
CA LYS A 161 1.03 29.83 -12.04
C LYS A 161 0.80 30.90 -13.11
N LEU A 162 1.82 31.71 -13.33
CA LEU A 162 1.90 32.64 -14.45
C LEU A 162 3.02 32.20 -15.40
N ARG A 163 2.85 32.48 -16.69
CA ARG A 163 3.88 32.30 -17.70
C ARG A 163 4.12 33.62 -18.43
N CYS A 164 5.36 33.92 -18.76
CA CYS A 164 5.69 35.04 -19.64
C CYS A 164 5.42 34.69 -21.11
N ALA A 165 4.80 35.60 -21.87
CA ALA A 165 4.52 35.41 -23.30
C ALA A 165 5.75 35.42 -24.20
N LEU A 166 6.86 36.00 -23.73
CA LEU A 166 8.07 36.15 -24.54
C LEU A 166 9.14 35.11 -24.19
N CYS A 167 9.57 35.03 -22.93
CA CYS A 167 10.63 34.11 -22.51
C CYS A 167 10.12 32.72 -22.05
N ASN A 168 8.81 32.51 -21.98
CA ASN A 168 8.17 31.27 -21.49
C ASN A 168 8.50 30.86 -20.05
N GLU A 169 9.12 31.74 -19.26
CA GLU A 169 9.40 31.47 -17.84
C GLU A 169 8.11 31.34 -17.04
N VAL A 170 8.08 30.38 -16.10
CA VAL A 170 6.91 30.06 -15.29
C VAL A 170 7.16 30.46 -13.84
N PHE A 171 6.32 31.36 -13.34
CA PHE A 171 6.29 31.80 -11.96
C PHE A 171 5.19 31.02 -11.24
N SER A 172 5.55 30.28 -10.20
CA SER A 172 4.63 29.44 -9.43
C SER A 172 4.51 29.96 -8.01
N ALA A 173 3.31 29.91 -7.45
CA ALA A 173 3.11 30.25 -6.05
C ALA A 173 3.95 29.36 -5.12
N THR A 174 4.49 29.97 -4.06
CA THR A 174 5.32 29.29 -3.07
C THR A 174 4.46 28.42 -2.17
N ILE A 175 4.74 27.12 -2.12
CA ILE A 175 4.03 26.18 -1.25
C ILE A 175 4.43 26.45 0.21
N PRO A 176 3.47 26.69 1.14
CA PRO A 176 3.78 26.90 2.56
C PRO A 176 4.54 25.73 3.17
N LYS A 177 5.45 26.01 4.11
CA LYS A 177 6.31 24.99 4.75
C LYS A 177 5.50 23.91 5.48
N GLN A 178 4.30 24.24 5.95
CA GLN A 178 3.39 23.34 6.65
C GLN A 178 2.71 22.32 5.71
N VAL A 179 2.77 22.53 4.40
CA VAL A 179 2.19 21.63 3.40
C VAL A 179 3.25 20.64 2.95
N CYS A 180 3.00 19.35 3.20
CA CYS A 180 3.87 18.28 2.74
C CYS A 180 3.76 18.13 1.20
N LYS A 181 4.92 18.09 0.52
CA LYS A 181 5.01 17.97 -0.94
C LYS A 181 4.72 16.55 -1.44
N GLU A 182 4.79 15.55 -0.57
CA GLU A 182 4.44 14.17 -0.93
C GLU A 182 2.93 13.96 -0.95
N LYS A 183 2.49 13.02 -1.79
CA LYS A 183 1.07 12.64 -1.87
C LYS A 183 0.56 12.07 -0.55
N TYR A 184 1.37 11.26 0.14
CA TYR A 184 1.00 10.61 1.39
C TYR A 184 1.80 11.20 2.54
N HIS A 185 1.12 11.85 3.47
CA HIS A 185 1.74 12.40 4.67
C HIS A 185 2.28 11.27 5.56
N PRO A 186 3.39 11.47 6.29
CA PRO A 186 3.90 10.47 7.24
C PRO A 186 2.85 9.95 8.23
N SER A 187 1.95 10.82 8.72
CA SER A 187 0.84 10.41 9.60
C SER A 187 -0.13 9.43 8.94
N PHE A 188 -0.40 9.58 7.63
CA PHE A 188 -1.24 8.64 6.90
C PHE A 188 -0.53 7.29 6.69
N LYS A 189 0.77 7.33 6.36
CA LYS A 189 1.59 6.11 6.24
C LYS A 189 1.60 5.33 7.56
N ALA A 190 1.73 6.03 8.70
CA ALA A 190 1.67 5.43 10.03
C ALA A 190 0.29 4.84 10.32
N MET A 191 -0.81 5.58 10.06
CA MET A 191 -2.18 5.08 10.24
C MET A 191 -2.44 3.82 9.41
N LEU A 192 -1.98 3.80 8.15
CA LEU A 192 -2.12 2.63 7.28
C LEU A 192 -1.34 1.42 7.80
N ALA A 193 -0.14 1.65 8.35
CA ALA A 193 0.63 0.59 8.99
C ALA A 193 -0.11 0.04 10.21
N LEU A 194 -0.58 0.91 11.12
CA LEU A 194 -1.36 0.51 12.29
C LEU A 194 -2.60 -0.29 11.88
N GLN A 195 -3.38 0.20 10.92
CA GLN A 195 -4.57 -0.51 10.43
C GLN A 195 -4.20 -1.88 9.87
N LYS A 196 -3.13 -1.97 9.07
CA LYS A 196 -2.67 -3.24 8.48
C LYS A 196 -2.21 -4.26 9.53
N TYR A 197 -1.56 -3.82 10.60
CA TYR A 197 -1.04 -4.74 11.62
C TYR A 197 -2.09 -5.06 12.68
N TYR A 198 -2.78 -4.06 13.24
CA TYR A 198 -3.72 -4.25 14.34
C TYR A 198 -5.08 -4.79 13.91
N MET A 199 -5.65 -4.38 12.76
CA MET A 199 -6.94 -4.96 12.32
C MET A 199 -6.80 -6.38 11.79
N ASN A 200 -5.65 -6.75 11.21
CA ASN A 200 -5.39 -8.16 10.90
C ASN A 200 -5.22 -9.01 12.18
N GLN A 201 -4.71 -8.43 13.26
CA GLN A 201 -4.57 -9.12 14.55
C GLN A 201 -5.90 -9.26 15.29
N LEU A 202 -6.80 -8.26 15.17
CA LEU A 202 -8.12 -8.29 15.81
C LEU A 202 -9.06 -9.34 15.21
N ILE A 203 -8.98 -9.61 13.89
CA ILE A 203 -9.76 -10.70 13.28
C ILE A 203 -9.40 -12.06 13.90
N GLU A 204 -8.12 -12.31 14.19
CA GLU A 204 -7.67 -13.55 14.85
C GLU A 204 -8.04 -13.63 16.34
N ILE A 205 -8.27 -12.49 17.01
CA ILE A 205 -8.61 -12.43 18.44
C ILE A 205 -10.13 -12.53 18.64
N ASP A 206 -10.94 -11.91 17.78
CA ASP A 206 -12.41 -12.05 17.83
C ASP A 206 -12.86 -13.50 17.55
N GLU A 207 -12.17 -14.22 16.67
CA GLU A 207 -12.44 -15.66 16.43
C GLU A 207 -12.19 -16.51 17.68
N LYS A 208 -11.22 -16.14 18.53
CA LYS A 208 -10.91 -16.85 19.78
C LYS A 208 -11.80 -16.45 20.96
N LEU A 209 -12.30 -15.21 20.99
CA LEU A 209 -13.24 -14.74 22.02
C LEU A 209 -14.67 -15.29 21.81
N LEU A 210 -15.04 -15.64 20.58
CA LEU A 210 -16.31 -16.30 20.26
C LEU A 210 -16.34 -17.80 20.58
N THR A 211 -15.21 -18.41 20.96
CA THR A 211 -15.11 -19.84 21.32
C THR A 211 -14.94 -20.13 22.80
N ILE A 212 -15.03 -19.12 23.68
CA ILE A 212 -15.04 -19.36 25.13
C ILE A 212 -16.46 -19.76 25.51
N GLU A 213 -16.75 -21.06 25.50
CA GLU A 213 -17.95 -21.62 26.12
C GLU A 213 -17.97 -21.22 27.61
N PRO A 214 -19.14 -20.81 28.16
CA PRO A 214 -19.24 -20.53 29.58
C PRO A 214 -18.99 -21.83 30.36
N LEU A 215 -18.09 -21.77 31.35
CA LEU A 215 -17.94 -22.79 32.38
C LEU A 215 -19.28 -22.93 33.11
N GLN A 216 -20.07 -23.95 32.76
CA GLN A 216 -21.15 -24.44 33.60
C GLN A 216 -20.53 -25.32 34.69
N ASP A 217 -20.36 -24.78 35.89
CA ASP A 217 -20.19 -25.58 37.10
C ASP A 217 -21.57 -26.10 37.55
N PRO A 218 -21.82 -27.42 37.59
CA PRO A 218 -23.07 -27.97 38.09
C PRO A 218 -22.83 -28.60 39.46
N GLU A 219 -22.60 -27.81 40.49
CA GLU A 219 -22.73 -28.28 41.86
C GLU A 219 -22.96 -27.08 42.77
N LEU A 220 -24.13 -27.08 43.43
CA LEU A 220 -24.57 -26.31 44.61
C LEU A 220 -25.99 -25.76 44.40
N LEU A 221 -26.99 -26.61 44.66
CA LEU A 221 -28.23 -26.27 45.39
C LEU A 221 -29.18 -27.47 45.39
N ASN A 222 -29.07 -28.31 46.42
CA ASN A 222 -30.19 -29.03 47.00
C ASN A 222 -30.08 -28.89 48.52
N VAL A 223 -30.69 -27.82 49.04
CA VAL A 223 -31.32 -27.74 50.35
C VAL A 223 -32.78 -27.38 50.08
#